data_AF-A0A1C4G8G3-F1
#
_entry.id   AF-A0A1C4G8G3-F1
#
_cell.length_a   1.000
_cell.length_b   1.000
_cell.length_c   1.000
_cell.angle_alpha   90.00
_cell.angle_beta   90.00
_cell.angle_gamma   90.00
#
_symmetry.space_group_name_H-M   'P 1'
#
loop_
_entity.id
_entity.type
_entity.pdbx_description
1 polymer ?
#
loop_
_entity_poly.entity_id
_entity_poly.type
_entity_poly.pdbx_seq_one_letter_code
_entity_poly.pdbx_strand_id
1 'polypeptide(L)'
;MKQKVSLILFYVFLLLNIIACNGQQSSMKKNNNFDSAFKYNYTILDSIAKTIFFDTSATCKNAIEFMEKTTAIKASKDGNYFGAILFTQKDLDKWKKWYDKNKKK
;
A
#
# COMPACT_ATOMS: atom_id res chain seq x y z
N MET A 1 -13.44 -51.02 -17.96
CA MET A 1 -12.86 -50.01 -18.90
C MET A 1 -13.41 -48.60 -18.71
N LYS A 2 -14.73 -48.41 -18.54
CA LYS A 2 -15.37 -47.06 -18.44
C LYS A 2 -14.87 -46.17 -17.28
N GLN A 3 -14.59 -46.73 -16.10
CA GLN A 3 -14.06 -45.97 -14.95
C GLN A 3 -12.65 -45.39 -15.17
N LYS A 4 -11.77 -46.11 -15.89
CA LYS A 4 -10.39 -45.66 -16.15
C LYS A 4 -10.37 -44.45 -17.10
N VAL A 5 -11.29 -44.42 -18.07
CA VAL A 5 -11.46 -43.29 -19.00
C VAL A 5 -11.97 -42.04 -18.27
N SER A 6 -12.85 -42.21 -17.29
CA SER A 6 -13.37 -41.10 -16.47
C SER A 6 -12.29 -40.43 -15.60
N LEU A 7 -11.34 -41.21 -15.08
CA LEU A 7 -10.22 -40.68 -14.28
C LEU A 7 -9.20 -39.93 -15.14
N ILE A 8 -8.94 -40.41 -16.36
CA ILE A 8 -8.05 -39.74 -17.32
C ILE A 8 -8.62 -38.38 -17.74
N LEU A 9 -9.93 -38.31 -18.03
CA LEU A 9 -10.60 -37.05 -18.38
C LEU A 9 -10.58 -36.04 -17.22
N PHE A 10 -10.75 -36.50 -15.99
CA PHE A 10 -10.66 -35.65 -14.79
C PHE A 10 -9.24 -35.08 -14.60
N TYR A 11 -8.20 -35.89 -14.86
CA TYR A 11 -6.81 -35.46 -14.74
C TYR A 11 -6.41 -34.43 -15.81
N VAL A 12 -6.92 -34.57 -17.04
CA VAL A 12 -6.69 -33.59 -18.12
C VAL A 12 -7.38 -32.26 -17.82
N PHE A 13 -8.59 -32.28 -17.23
CA PHE A 13 -9.30 -31.06 -16.83
C PHE A 13 -8.58 -30.30 -15.69
N LEU A 14 -7.91 -31.03 -14.80
CA LEU A 14 -7.16 -30.45 -13.68
C LEU A 14 -5.86 -29.77 -14.14
N LEU A 15 -5.21 -30.30 -15.18
CA LEU A 15 -4.00 -29.72 -15.76
C LEU A 15 -4.25 -28.44 -16.56
N LEU A 16 -5.44 -28.30 -17.17
CA LEU A 16 -5.82 -27.10 -17.94
C LEU A 16 -6.06 -25.84 -17.07
N ASN A 17 -6.27 -26.01 -15.76
CA ASN A 17 -6.52 -24.89 -14.83
C ASN A 17 -5.23 -24.26 -14.26
N ILE A 18 -4.04 -24.85 -14.52
CA ILE A 18 -2.78 -24.37 -13.92
C ILE A 18 -2.08 -23.30 -14.80
N ILE A 19 -2.54 -23.10 -16.04
CA ILE A 19 -1.84 -22.21 -17.01
C ILE A 19 -2.36 -20.76 -16.99
N ALA A 20 -3.44 -20.46 -16.26
CA ALA A 20 -4.02 -19.12 -16.22
C ALA A 20 -3.49 -18.24 -15.06
N CYS A 21 -2.16 -18.14 -14.88
CA CYS A 21 -1.60 -17.17 -13.93
C CYS A 21 -0.26 -16.53 -14.32
N ASN A 22 0.09 -16.50 -15.61
CA ASN A 22 1.32 -15.84 -16.09
C ASN A 22 1.03 -14.70 -17.08
N GLY A 23 0.01 -13.90 -16.78
CA GLY A 23 -0.50 -12.84 -17.65
C GLY A 23 -0.57 -11.48 -16.96
N GLN A 24 0.46 -11.05 -16.24
CA GLN A 24 0.59 -9.65 -15.87
C GLN A 24 2.05 -9.19 -15.93
N GLN A 25 2.57 -9.14 -17.17
CA GLN A 25 3.75 -8.35 -17.48
C GLN A 25 3.36 -6.86 -17.41
N SER A 26 3.31 -6.33 -16.20
CA SER A 26 3.18 -4.89 -15.98
C SER A 26 4.51 -4.23 -16.32
N SER A 27 4.63 -3.78 -17.56
CA SER A 27 5.51 -2.68 -17.96
C SER A 27 5.18 -1.47 -17.08
N MET A 28 5.86 -1.34 -15.93
CA MET A 28 5.80 -0.13 -15.13
C MET A 28 7.20 0.47 -15.03
N LYS A 29 7.42 1.38 -15.98
CA LYS A 29 8.33 2.52 -15.98
C LYS A 29 9.00 2.77 -14.62
N LYS A 30 10.33 2.86 -14.67
CA LYS A 30 11.32 3.24 -13.65
C LYS A 30 10.95 4.39 -12.65
N ASN A 31 9.84 5.11 -12.84
CA ASN A 31 9.27 6.11 -11.92
C ASN A 31 8.28 5.53 -10.89
N ASN A 32 8.04 4.22 -10.91
CA ASN A 32 6.96 3.60 -10.16
C ASN A 32 7.19 3.47 -8.65
N ASN A 33 8.45 3.36 -8.23
CA ASN A 33 8.77 3.01 -6.84
C ASN A 33 8.46 4.14 -5.86
N PHE A 34 8.67 5.39 -6.27
CA PHE A 34 8.33 6.53 -5.43
C PHE A 34 6.81 6.74 -5.37
N ASP A 35 6.13 6.67 -6.51
CA ASP A 35 4.67 6.85 -6.59
C ASP A 35 3.93 5.83 -5.73
N SER A 36 4.33 4.57 -5.85
CA SER A 36 3.76 3.47 -5.08
C SER A 36 4.08 3.60 -3.59
N ALA A 37 5.33 3.91 -3.23
CA ALA A 37 5.73 4.09 -1.85
C ALA A 37 4.98 5.26 -1.18
N PHE A 38 4.84 6.39 -1.88
CA PHE A 38 4.09 7.53 -1.36
C PHE A 38 2.62 7.19 -1.13
N LYS A 39 1.95 6.61 -2.15
CA LYS A 39 0.55 6.20 -2.03
C LYS A 39 0.33 5.16 -0.94
N TYR A 40 1.24 4.19 -0.81
CA TYR A 40 1.18 3.16 0.21
C TYR A 40 1.19 3.76 1.62
N ASN A 41 2.20 4.58 1.92
CA ASN A 41 2.32 5.23 3.23
C ASN A 41 1.17 6.22 3.48
N TYR A 42 0.73 6.96 2.47
CA TYR A 42 -0.42 7.85 2.57
C TYR A 42 -1.71 7.08 2.91
N THR A 43 -1.95 5.94 2.24
CA THR A 43 -3.16 5.13 2.45
C THR A 43 -3.22 4.55 3.86
N ILE A 44 -2.07 4.12 4.40
CA ILE A 44 -1.96 3.69 5.80
C ILE A 44 -2.44 4.81 6.74
N LEU A 45 -1.88 6.00 6.58
CA LEU A 45 -2.17 7.13 7.46
C LEU A 45 -3.60 7.65 7.27
N ASP A 46 -4.14 7.66 6.05
CA ASP A 46 -5.54 8.01 5.78
C ASP A 46 -6.53 7.01 6.41
N SER A 47 -6.21 5.71 6.37
CA SER A 47 -6.98 4.68 7.06
C SER A 47 -6.98 4.87 8.58
N ILE A 48 -5.80 5.15 9.16
CA ILE A 48 -5.65 5.41 10.59
C ILE A 48 -6.41 6.68 10.98
N ALA A 49 -6.31 7.76 10.21
CA ALA A 49 -7.02 9.01 10.48
C ALA A 49 -8.54 8.86 10.47
N LYS A 50 -9.07 7.91 9.70
CA LYS A 50 -10.51 7.63 9.58
C LYS A 50 -11.03 6.66 10.62
N THR A 51 -10.16 5.81 11.17
CA THR A 51 -10.53 4.97 12.31
C THR A 51 -10.46 5.82 13.58
N ILE A 52 -11.41 5.66 14.51
CA ILE A 52 -11.36 6.30 15.84
C ILE A 52 -10.22 5.68 16.70
N PHE A 53 -9.41 4.81 16.08
CA PHE A 53 -8.39 4.02 16.74
C PHE A 53 -7.07 4.78 16.77
N PHE A 54 -6.54 4.96 17.97
CA PHE A 54 -5.20 5.50 18.17
C PHE A 54 -4.17 4.44 17.78
N ASP A 55 -3.80 4.41 16.50
CA ASP A 55 -2.76 3.49 16.04
C ASP A 55 -1.36 4.11 16.25
N THR A 56 -0.68 3.65 17.29
CA THR A 56 0.75 3.92 17.55
C THR A 56 1.65 2.78 17.08
N SER A 57 1.19 1.93 16.15
CA SER A 57 1.97 0.84 15.60
C SER A 57 3.25 1.34 14.94
N ALA A 58 4.23 0.44 14.85
CA ALA A 58 5.43 0.66 14.05
C ALA A 58 5.08 1.07 12.61
N THR A 59 3.99 0.55 12.06
CA THR A 59 3.49 0.89 10.72
C THR A 59 3.13 2.36 10.59
N CYS A 60 2.38 2.91 11.55
CA CYS A 60 2.04 4.35 11.60
C CYS A 60 3.30 5.22 11.69
N LYS A 61 4.21 4.88 12.62
CA LYS A 61 5.46 5.61 12.83
C LYS A 61 6.35 5.61 11.58
N ASN A 62 6.53 4.44 10.96
CA ASN A 62 7.35 4.29 9.76
C ASN A 62 6.76 5.08 8.58
N ALA A 63 5.42 5.08 8.44
CA ALA A 63 4.76 5.85 7.39
C ALA A 63 4.95 7.36 7.60
N ILE A 64 4.82 7.87 8.83
CA ILE A 64 5.09 9.28 9.12
C ILE A 64 6.55 9.62 8.83
N GLU A 65 7.49 8.82 9.30
CA GLU A 65 8.92 9.06 9.06
C GLU A 65 9.25 9.09 7.55
N PHE A 66 8.65 8.20 6.76
CA PHE A 66 8.76 8.22 5.31
C PHE A 66 8.25 9.55 4.73
N MET A 67 7.07 10.01 5.17
CA MET A 67 6.46 11.25 4.68
C MET A 67 7.30 12.47 5.05
N GLU A 68 7.79 12.55 6.29
CA GLU A 68 8.64 13.64 6.75
C GLU A 68 9.97 13.68 6.00
N LYS A 69 10.65 12.55 5.83
CA LYS A 69 11.92 12.47 5.09
C LYS A 69 11.75 12.84 3.62
N THR A 70 10.66 12.39 3.01
CA THR A 70 10.37 12.62 1.60
C THR A 70 10.01 14.07 1.31
N THR A 71 9.17 14.67 2.15
CA THR A 71 8.56 15.98 1.88
C THR A 71 9.28 17.13 2.61
N ALA A 72 10.12 16.81 3.59
CA ALA A 72 10.65 17.74 4.59
C ALA A 72 9.57 18.48 5.41
N ILE A 73 8.32 18.00 5.38
CA ILE A 73 7.20 18.55 6.15
C ILE A 73 7.02 17.69 7.40
N LYS A 74 7.26 18.28 8.57
CA LYS A 74 7.04 17.65 9.88
C LYS A 74 5.57 17.49 10.20
N ALA A 75 5.21 16.38 10.84
CA ALA A 75 3.89 16.19 11.41
C ALA A 75 3.66 17.20 12.54
N SER A 76 2.41 17.64 12.73
CA SER A 76 2.10 18.70 13.70
C SER A 76 2.14 18.23 15.16
N LYS A 77 2.29 16.93 15.42
CA LYS A 77 2.33 16.34 16.77
C LYS A 77 3.60 15.53 16.95
N ASP A 78 4.46 15.96 17.86
CA ASP A 78 5.52 15.12 18.39
C ASP A 78 4.88 14.12 19.35
N GLY A 79 4.69 12.90 18.89
CA GLY A 79 4.09 11.83 19.67
C GLY A 79 4.96 11.42 20.85
N ASN A 80 4.85 12.14 21.95
CA ASN A 80 5.62 11.89 23.17
C ASN A 80 4.91 10.96 24.16
N TYR A 81 3.76 10.36 23.81
CA TYR A 81 3.01 9.51 24.74
C TYR A 81 2.35 8.30 24.04
N PHE A 82 2.43 7.14 24.69
CA PHE A 82 1.69 5.93 24.31
C PHE A 82 0.21 6.28 24.13
N GLY A 83 -0.32 6.05 22.91
CA GLY A 83 -1.73 6.30 22.56
C GLY A 83 -2.03 7.67 21.91
N ALA A 84 -1.05 8.56 21.71
CA ALA A 84 -1.30 9.83 21.00
C ALA A 84 -1.27 9.66 19.48
N ILE A 85 -2.26 10.23 18.76
CA ILE A 85 -2.20 10.34 17.29
C ILE A 85 -0.97 11.15 16.91
N LEU A 86 -0.05 10.52 16.18
CA LEU A 86 1.26 11.07 15.81
C LEU A 86 1.20 12.12 14.68
N PHE A 87 0.03 12.37 14.13
CA PHE A 87 -0.21 13.29 13.02
C PHE A 87 -1.66 13.80 13.04
N THR A 88 -2.00 14.72 12.14
CA THR A 88 -3.35 15.26 12.00
C THR A 88 -3.85 15.14 10.56
N GLN A 89 -5.17 15.28 10.35
CA GLN A 89 -5.73 15.38 8.99
C GLN A 89 -5.10 16.54 8.19
N LYS A 90 -4.75 17.65 8.86
CA LYS A 90 -4.05 18.77 8.22
C LYS A 90 -2.66 18.37 7.71
N ASP A 91 -1.99 17.41 8.35
CA ASP A 91 -0.69 16.92 7.90
C ASP A 91 -0.83 16.03 6.66
N LEU A 92 -1.85 15.18 6.61
CA LEU A 92 -2.23 14.45 5.39
C LEU A 92 -2.47 15.40 4.21
N ASP A 93 -3.25 16.47 4.44
CA ASP A 93 -3.54 17.45 3.39
C ASP A 93 -2.28 18.16 2.87
N LYS A 94 -1.33 18.49 3.76
CA LYS A 94 -0.05 19.09 3.38
C LYS A 94 0.78 18.12 2.53
N TRP A 95 0.91 16.87 2.95
CA TRP A 95 1.67 15.87 2.20
C TRP A 95 1.03 15.56 0.85
N LYS A 96 -0.31 15.45 0.79
CA LYS A 96 -1.05 15.28 -0.47
C LYS A 96 -0.81 16.44 -1.43
N LYS A 97 -0.94 17.68 -0.96
CA LYS A 97 -0.67 18.88 -1.76
C LYS A 97 0.76 18.91 -2.29
N TRP A 98 1.73 18.57 -1.45
CA TRP A 98 3.14 18.47 -1.87
C TRP A 98 3.31 17.42 -2.97
N TYR A 99 2.71 16.24 -2.82
CA TYR A 99 2.83 15.17 -3.80
C TYR A 99 2.16 15.53 -5.13
N ASP A 100 0.95 16.10 -5.10
CA ASP A 100 0.26 16.55 -6.31
C ASP A 100 1.07 17.61 -7.09
N LYS A 101 1.86 18.45 -6.38
CA LYS A 101 2.76 19.44 -6.97
C LYS A 101 4.04 18.83 -7.56
N ASN A 102 4.60 17.80 -6.93
CA ASN A 102 5.91 17.24 -7.30
C ASN A 102 5.82 16.03 -8.24
N LYS A 103 4.67 15.34 -8.30
CA LYS A 103 4.44 14.23 -9.24
C LYS A 103 4.37 14.65 -10.70
N LYS A 104 4.06 15.94 -10.96
CA LYS A 104 3.98 16.50 -12.32
C LYS A 104 5.33 16.97 -12.87
N LYS A 105 6.39 16.93 -12.06
CA LYS A 105 7.75 17.24 -12.49
C LYS A 105 8.49 15.96 -12.87
#